data_AF-A0A7S9J2X9-F1
#
_entry.id   AF-A0A7S9J2X9-F1
#
_cell.length_a   1.000
_cell.length_b   1.000
_cell.length_c   1.000
_cell.angle_alpha   90.00
_cell.angle_beta   90.00
_cell.angle_gamma   90.00
#
_symmetry.space_group_name_H-M   'P 1'
#
loop_
_entity.id
_entity.type
_entity.pdbx_description
1 polymer ?
#
loop_
_entity_poly.entity_id
_entity_poly.type
_entity_poly.pdbx_seq_one_letter_code
_entity_poly.pdbx_strand_id
1 'polypeptide(L)'
;MNNSADDTEQTEASKVEQTDKSVKSKPKKDPNALPPAPKEEWTYQHELENKKVEIDLPEEVKPTRPYQMQCGSFRKESQANEMKAVIAFQGLEAQVRKVKGTSGYWYKVVLGPYERKRAAEKHRHTLQRGGLNGCLIWFWEGS
;
A
#
# COMPACT_ATOMS: atom_id res chain seq x y z
N MET A 1 -39.64 21.17 31.33
CA MET A 1 -40.64 20.14 31.01
C MET A 1 -39.87 19.04 30.29
N ASN A 2 -39.08 18.22 30.98
CA ASN A 2 -39.42 17.29 32.06
C ASN A 2 -40.56 16.34 31.72
N ASN A 3 -40.19 15.06 31.85
CA ASN A 3 -40.97 13.89 32.21
C ASN A 3 -41.72 13.23 31.05
N SER A 4 -41.78 11.90 30.96
CA SER A 4 -41.38 10.84 31.87
C SER A 4 -41.52 9.53 31.09
N ALA A 5 -40.64 8.55 31.35
CA ALA A 5 -40.97 7.27 32.01
C ALA A 5 -41.73 6.29 31.09
N ASP A 6 -41.43 5.01 31.06
CA ASP A 6 -41.11 4.05 32.12
C ASP A 6 -40.25 2.97 31.44
N ASP A 7 -39.08 2.58 31.95
CA ASP A 7 -38.89 1.69 33.10
C ASP A 7 -39.60 0.34 32.94
N THR A 8 -38.82 -0.73 32.72
CA THR A 8 -38.94 -1.89 33.60
C THR A 8 -37.59 -2.59 33.70
N GLU A 9 -37.21 -2.75 34.96
CA GLU A 9 -35.92 -3.11 35.52
C GLU A 9 -35.85 -4.62 35.85
N GLN A 10 -34.62 -5.06 36.17
CA GLN A 10 -34.29 -6.20 37.04
C GLN A 10 -34.52 -7.64 36.49
N THR A 11 -33.76 -8.67 36.87
CA THR A 11 -33.03 -8.89 38.12
C THR A 11 -31.92 -9.95 37.95
N GLU A 12 -30.95 -9.84 38.84
CA GLU A 12 -29.80 -10.71 39.10
C GLU A 12 -30.11 -12.12 39.61
N ALA A 13 -29.06 -12.94 39.56
CA ALA A 13 -28.65 -13.92 40.58
C ALA A 13 -29.56 -15.12 40.88
N SER A 14 -29.20 -16.26 40.28
CA SER A 14 -29.64 -17.58 40.76
C SER A 14 -28.60 -18.15 41.74
N LYS A 15 -29.04 -18.30 42.99
CA LYS A 15 -28.33 -18.88 44.14
C LYS A 15 -28.56 -20.40 44.22
N VAL A 16 -27.44 -21.09 44.51
CA VAL A 16 -27.18 -22.39 45.17
C VAL A 16 -28.35 -23.04 45.93
N GLU A 17 -28.65 -24.32 45.65
CA GLU A 17 -28.58 -25.41 46.67
C GLU A 17 -28.71 -26.83 46.10
N GLN A 18 -27.97 -27.72 46.75
CA GLN A 18 -27.73 -29.13 46.44
C GLN A 18 -28.94 -30.01 46.76
N THR A 19 -29.10 -31.09 46.01
CA THR A 19 -29.55 -32.37 46.59
C THR A 19 -28.64 -33.49 46.11
N ASP A 20 -27.74 -33.87 47.01
CA ASP A 20 -27.01 -35.12 47.03
C ASP A 20 -27.99 -36.28 47.28
N LYS A 21 -27.93 -37.34 46.48
CA LYS A 21 -28.11 -38.74 46.90
C LYS A 21 -27.97 -39.70 45.72
N SER A 22 -26.77 -40.27 45.62
CA SER A 22 -26.50 -41.71 45.52
C SER A 22 -27.58 -42.60 44.86
N VAL A 23 -27.27 -43.16 43.68
CA VAL A 23 -27.25 -44.63 43.49
C VAL A 23 -26.23 -44.99 42.39
N LYS A 24 -25.21 -45.79 42.74
CA LYS A 24 -24.36 -46.54 41.81
C LYS A 24 -25.20 -47.60 41.09
N SER A 25 -25.24 -47.58 39.76
CA SER A 25 -25.40 -48.79 38.97
C SER A 25 -24.58 -48.69 37.69
N LYS A 26 -23.54 -49.52 37.57
CA LYS A 26 -22.75 -49.68 36.33
C LYS A 26 -23.67 -50.23 35.23
N PRO A 27 -23.79 -49.60 34.05
CA PRO A 27 -24.50 -50.23 32.95
C PRO A 27 -23.59 -51.27 32.30
N LYS A 28 -24.14 -52.48 32.14
CA LYS A 28 -23.54 -53.60 31.39
C LYS A 28 -23.41 -53.15 29.92
N LYS A 29 -22.27 -53.45 29.29
CA LYS A 29 -22.08 -53.26 27.84
C LYS A 29 -22.96 -54.27 27.10
N ASP A 30 -24.06 -53.81 26.54
CA ASP A 30 -24.79 -54.54 25.51
C ASP A 30 -24.01 -54.49 24.19
N PRO A 31 -23.76 -55.62 23.52
CA PRO A 31 -22.96 -55.67 22.29
C PRO A 31 -23.71 -55.20 21.03
N ASN A 32 -24.91 -54.64 21.15
CA ASN A 32 -25.72 -54.17 20.01
C ASN A 32 -26.35 -52.79 20.23
N ALA A 33 -25.66 -51.89 20.94
CA ALA A 33 -26.09 -50.50 21.09
C ALA A 33 -25.53 -49.64 19.94
N LEU A 34 -26.40 -48.87 19.29
CA LEU A 34 -26.02 -47.87 18.28
C LEU A 34 -25.00 -46.88 18.86
N PRO A 35 -24.00 -46.43 18.08
CA PRO A 35 -23.03 -45.45 18.56
C PRO A 35 -23.74 -44.15 18.98
N PRO A 36 -23.28 -43.47 20.05
CA PRO A 36 -23.88 -42.23 20.51
C PRO A 36 -23.81 -41.17 19.40
N ALA A 37 -24.88 -40.37 19.27
CA ALA A 37 -24.98 -39.33 18.26
C ALA A 37 -23.76 -38.39 18.34
N PRO A 38 -23.20 -37.97 17.18
CA PRO A 38 -22.06 -37.07 17.15
C PRO A 38 -22.41 -35.75 17.83
N LYS A 39 -21.47 -35.22 18.63
CA LYS A 39 -21.59 -33.90 19.23
C LYS A 39 -21.25 -32.85 18.16
N GLU A 40 -22.15 -31.90 17.93
CA GLU A 40 -21.86 -30.72 17.11
C GLU A 40 -20.90 -29.80 17.86
N GLU A 41 -19.63 -29.81 17.44
CA GLU A 41 -18.69 -28.77 17.85
C GLU A 41 -18.72 -27.66 16.80
N TRP A 42 -19.13 -26.46 17.20
CA TRP A 42 -19.19 -25.29 16.34
C TRP A 42 -17.78 -24.87 15.91
N THR A 43 -17.30 -25.38 14.77
CA THR A 43 -15.94 -25.18 14.26
C THR A 43 -15.63 -23.74 13.84
N TYR A 44 -16.67 -22.92 13.61
CA TYR A 44 -16.55 -21.57 13.04
C TYR A 44 -15.74 -20.59 13.92
N GLN A 45 -15.77 -20.74 15.25
CA GLN A 45 -14.98 -19.89 16.15
C GLN A 45 -13.48 -20.20 16.10
N HIS A 46 -13.09 -21.47 15.92
CA HIS A 46 -11.69 -21.90 15.94
C HIS A 46 -10.94 -21.58 14.63
N GLU A 47 -11.67 -21.37 13.53
CA GLU A 47 -11.08 -21.13 12.20
C GLU A 47 -10.65 -19.68 11.96
N LEU A 48 -11.23 -18.71 12.68
CA LEU A 48 -10.87 -17.28 12.52
C LEU A 48 -9.59 -16.90 13.28
N GLU A 49 -9.34 -17.51 14.44
CA GLU A 49 -8.26 -17.10 15.34
C GLU A 49 -6.85 -17.42 14.78
N ASN A 50 -6.76 -18.36 13.84
CA ASN A 50 -5.48 -18.84 13.29
C ASN A 50 -5.15 -18.34 11.87
N LYS A 51 -5.98 -17.50 11.24
CA LYS A 51 -5.70 -16.96 9.89
C LYS A 51 -4.76 -15.75 9.95
N LYS A 52 -3.50 -16.00 10.30
CA LYS A 52 -2.43 -15.03 10.10
C LYS A 52 -2.04 -15.04 8.62
N VAL A 53 -2.36 -13.98 7.91
CA VAL A 53 -1.87 -13.77 6.54
C VAL A 53 -0.43 -13.28 6.66
N GLU A 54 0.54 -14.15 6.38
CA GLU A 54 1.93 -13.75 6.24
C GLU A 54 2.08 -12.98 4.92
N ILE A 55 2.16 -11.66 5.04
CA ILE A 55 2.42 -10.78 3.90
C ILE A 55 3.93 -10.77 3.70
N ASP A 56 4.41 -11.53 2.72
CA ASP A 56 5.80 -11.42 2.27
C ASP A 56 5.97 -10.08 1.54
N LEU A 57 6.45 -9.07 2.27
CA LEU A 57 6.69 -7.74 1.74
C LEU A 57 7.97 -7.82 0.89
N PRO A 58 7.89 -7.59 -0.44
CA PRO A 58 9.09 -7.62 -1.27
C PRO A 58 10.10 -6.58 -0.77
N GLU A 59 11.34 -7.00 -0.61
CA GLU A 59 12.44 -6.15 -0.13
C GLU A 59 12.55 -4.90 -1.03
N GLU A 60 12.57 -3.72 -0.41
CA GLU A 60 12.54 -2.45 -1.13
C GLU A 60 13.88 -2.21 -1.84
N VAL A 61 13.98 -2.64 -3.11
CA VAL A 61 15.19 -2.48 -3.91
C VAL A 61 15.44 -1.00 -4.19
N LYS A 62 16.34 -0.39 -3.41
CA LYS A 62 16.80 0.98 -3.67
C LYS A 62 17.70 1.00 -4.91
N PRO A 63 17.49 1.94 -5.84
CA PRO A 63 18.34 2.06 -7.01
C PRO A 63 19.75 2.49 -6.60
N THR A 64 20.76 1.87 -7.20
CA THR A 64 22.18 2.20 -6.95
C THR A 64 22.55 3.62 -7.39
N ARG A 65 21.80 4.18 -8.36
CA ARG A 65 22.06 5.49 -8.97
C ARG A 65 20.77 6.30 -9.05
N PRO A 66 20.82 7.64 -8.83
CA PRO A 66 19.66 8.50 -9.03
C PRO A 66 19.20 8.48 -10.49
N TYR A 67 17.97 8.93 -10.72
CA TYR A 67 17.37 9.11 -12.04
C TYR A 67 17.40 10.58 -12.45
N GLN A 68 17.32 10.83 -13.75
CA GLN A 68 17.14 12.15 -14.33
C GLN A 68 16.05 12.09 -15.40
N MET A 69 15.34 13.19 -15.61
CA MET A 69 14.36 13.27 -16.69
C MET A 69 14.84 14.27 -17.74
N GLN A 70 15.11 13.80 -18.96
CA GLN A 70 15.49 14.65 -20.09
C GLN A 70 14.26 14.96 -20.94
N CYS A 71 13.92 16.24 -21.07
CA CYS A 71 12.76 16.70 -21.85
C CYS A 71 13.11 17.21 -23.25
N GLY A 72 14.40 17.36 -23.57
CA GLY A 72 14.84 17.74 -24.90
C GLY A 72 16.36 17.85 -25.02
N SER A 73 16.84 17.92 -26.25
CA SER A 73 18.24 18.22 -26.57
C SER A 73 18.27 19.11 -27.81
N PHE A 74 18.83 20.31 -27.66
CA PHE A 74 18.80 21.34 -28.69
C PHE A 74 20.21 21.66 -29.20
N ARG A 75 20.29 22.19 -30.42
CA ARG A 75 21.54 22.71 -30.99
C ARG A 75 21.84 24.13 -30.53
N LYS A 76 20.80 24.91 -30.28
CA LYS A 76 20.89 26.29 -29.80
C LYS A 76 20.54 26.36 -28.32
N GLU A 77 21.32 27.10 -27.56
CA GLU A 77 21.11 27.30 -26.13
C GLU A 77 19.79 28.04 -25.85
N SER A 78 19.43 29.02 -26.68
CA SER A 78 18.18 29.78 -26.54
C SER A 78 16.94 28.89 -26.57
N GLN A 79 16.89 27.89 -27.46
CA GLN A 79 15.79 26.92 -27.53
C GLN A 79 15.70 26.05 -26.28
N ALA A 80 16.85 25.66 -25.72
CA ALA A 80 16.90 24.93 -24.46
C ALA A 80 16.40 25.78 -23.29
N ASN A 81 16.73 27.07 -23.27
CA ASN A 81 16.26 28.03 -22.26
C ASN A 81 14.76 28.31 -22.38
N GLU A 82 14.22 28.39 -23.60
CA GLU A 82 12.78 28.50 -23.84
C GLU A 82 12.03 27.28 -23.28
N MET A 83 12.50 26.06 -23.61
CA MET A 83 11.93 24.84 -23.05
C MET A 83 12.03 24.79 -21.52
N LYS A 84 13.17 25.22 -20.95
CA LYS A 84 13.34 25.36 -19.50
C LYS A 84 12.31 26.32 -18.90
N ALA A 85 12.02 27.44 -19.56
CA ALA A 85 11.00 28.39 -19.11
C ALA A 85 9.59 27.78 -19.15
N VAL A 86 9.24 27.05 -20.23
CA VAL A 86 7.95 26.34 -20.32
C VAL A 86 7.80 25.35 -19.16
N ILE A 87 8.85 24.60 -18.84
CA ILE A 87 8.87 23.67 -17.71
C ILE A 87 8.73 24.41 -16.37
N ALA A 88 9.39 25.56 -16.21
CA ALA A 88 9.25 26.41 -15.03
C ALA A 88 7.81 26.93 -14.83
N PHE A 89 7.09 27.24 -15.91
CA PHE A 89 5.68 27.62 -15.83
C PHE A 89 4.77 26.46 -15.39
N GLN A 90 5.20 25.20 -15.54
CA GLN A 90 4.52 24.04 -14.96
C GLN A 90 4.85 23.84 -13.48
N GLY A 91 5.65 24.73 -12.87
CA GLY A 91 6.09 24.65 -11.48
C GLY A 91 7.24 23.69 -11.23
N LEU A 92 8.00 23.32 -12.27
CA LEU A 92 9.14 22.41 -12.17
C LEU A 92 10.42 23.08 -12.62
N GLU A 93 11.54 22.79 -11.96
CA GLU A 93 12.82 23.34 -12.36
C GLU A 93 13.59 22.40 -13.28
N ALA A 94 14.07 22.94 -14.40
CA ALA A 94 14.96 22.26 -15.33
C ALA A 94 16.32 22.95 -15.43
N GLN A 95 17.33 22.17 -15.75
CA GLN A 95 18.71 22.57 -15.96
C GLN A 95 19.07 22.36 -17.43
N VAL A 96 19.82 23.31 -18.01
CA VAL A 96 20.38 23.17 -19.35
C VAL A 96 21.83 22.75 -19.21
N ARG A 97 22.18 21.58 -19.74
CA ARG A 97 23.55 21.03 -19.70
C ARG A 97 24.15 21.03 -21.09
N LYS A 98 25.30 21.67 -21.24
CA LYS A 98 26.08 21.69 -22.47
C LYS A 98 26.94 20.43 -22.55
N VAL A 99 26.71 19.61 -23.57
CA VAL A 99 27.42 18.34 -23.77
C VAL A 99 28.08 18.35 -25.15
N LYS A 100 29.33 17.90 -25.23
CA LYS A 100 30.06 17.73 -26.50
C LYS A 100 29.70 16.37 -27.10
N GLY A 101 29.02 16.37 -28.24
CA GLY A 101 28.79 15.17 -29.05
C GLY A 101 29.72 15.10 -30.25
N THR A 102 29.57 14.07 -31.08
CA THR A 102 30.38 13.85 -32.29
C THR A 102 30.21 14.96 -33.32
N SER A 103 28.98 15.50 -33.45
CA SER A 103 28.64 16.56 -34.42
C SER A 103 28.59 17.95 -33.78
N GLY A 104 29.28 18.16 -32.65
CA GLY A 104 29.34 19.44 -31.95
C GLY A 104 28.57 19.47 -30.63
N TYR A 105 28.29 20.67 -30.14
CA TYR A 105 27.63 20.87 -28.85
C TYR A 105 26.12 20.66 -28.92
N TRP A 106 25.61 20.09 -27.84
CA TRP A 106 24.18 19.91 -27.57
C TRP A 106 23.85 20.53 -26.22
N TYR A 107 22.64 21.06 -26.11
CA TYR A 107 22.08 21.64 -24.91
C TYR A 107 20.93 20.75 -24.44
N LYS A 108 21.21 19.86 -23.49
CA LYS A 108 20.24 18.93 -22.92
C LYS A 108 19.43 19.64 -21.83
N VAL A 109 18.11 19.55 -21.89
CA VAL A 109 17.20 20.06 -20.85
C VAL A 109 16.83 18.90 -19.93
N VAL A 110 17.29 18.95 -18.68
CA VAL A 110 17.16 17.85 -17.70
C VAL A 110 16.56 18.34 -16.39
N LEU A 111 15.79 17.49 -15.72
CA LEU A 111 15.26 17.70 -14.38
C LEU A 111 15.75 16.60 -13.43
N GLY A 112 15.84 16.91 -12.14
CA GLY A 112 16.37 15.99 -11.12
C GLY A 112 17.87 16.16 -10.96
N PRO A 113 18.50 15.48 -9.98
CA PRO A 113 18.37 14.05 -9.71
C PRO A 113 17.11 13.64 -8.91
N TYR A 114 16.60 12.44 -9.19
CA TYR A 114 15.48 11.81 -8.50
C TYR A 114 15.93 10.51 -7.83
N GLU A 115 15.57 10.29 -6.57
CA GLU A 115 15.96 9.06 -5.85
C GLU A 115 15.27 7.81 -6.38
N ARG A 116 13.99 7.92 -6.76
CA ARG A 116 13.17 6.80 -7.25
C ARG A 116 12.55 7.15 -8.59
N LYS A 117 12.44 6.18 -9.50
CA LYS A 117 11.78 6.34 -10.81
C LYS A 117 10.38 6.95 -10.68
N ARG A 118 9.60 6.55 -9.67
CA ARG A 118 8.24 7.04 -9.43
C ARG A 118 8.16 8.56 -9.26
N ALA A 119 9.16 9.20 -8.64
CA ALA A 119 9.20 10.65 -8.49
C ALA A 119 9.36 11.35 -9.85
N ALA A 120 10.24 10.83 -10.70
CA ALA A 120 10.42 11.33 -12.07
C ALA A 120 9.16 11.13 -12.92
N GLU A 121 8.51 9.97 -12.80
CA GLU A 121 7.24 9.65 -13.50
C GLU A 121 6.11 10.62 -13.12
N LYS A 122 6.00 10.97 -11.83
CA LYS A 122 5.02 11.97 -11.34
C LYS A 122 5.23 13.32 -12.02
N HIS A 123 6.47 13.80 -12.10
CA HIS A 123 6.80 15.04 -12.78
C HIS A 123 6.55 14.95 -14.29
N ARG A 124 6.86 13.80 -14.91
CA ARG A 124 6.52 13.56 -16.32
C ARG A 124 5.02 13.71 -16.57
N HIS A 125 4.18 13.15 -15.71
CA HIS A 125 2.72 13.28 -15.85
C HIS A 125 2.25 14.73 -15.68
N THR A 126 2.89 15.53 -14.84
CA THR A 126 2.63 16.98 -14.77
C THR A 126 2.98 17.67 -16.08
N LEU A 127 4.14 17.39 -16.64
CA LEU A 127 4.57 17.98 -17.92
C LEU A 127 3.69 17.52 -19.09
N GLN A 128 3.27 16.26 -19.12
CA GLN A 128 2.33 15.74 -20.12
C GLN A 128 0.98 16.46 -20.08
N ARG A 129 0.47 16.78 -18.89
CA ARG A 129 -0.74 17.61 -18.74
C ARG A 129 -0.56 19.03 -19.28
N GLY A 130 0.66 19.56 -19.22
CA GLY A 130 1.06 20.83 -19.85
C GLY A 130 1.41 20.71 -21.34
N GLY A 131 1.19 19.57 -21.99
CA GLY A 131 1.47 19.34 -23.42
C GLY A 131 2.89 18.85 -23.75
N LEU A 132 3.75 18.64 -22.75
CA LEU A 132 5.12 18.16 -22.93
C LEU A 132 5.20 16.64 -22.81
N ASN A 133 5.01 15.94 -23.93
CA ASN A 133 4.94 14.47 -23.97
C ASN A 133 6.28 13.76 -24.22
N GLY A 134 7.32 14.47 -24.63
CA GLY A 134 8.60 13.91 -25.09
C GLY A 134 9.66 13.65 -24.01
N CYS A 135 9.32 13.75 -22.72
CA CYS A 135 10.30 13.58 -21.65
C CYS A 135 10.63 12.11 -21.39
N LEU A 136 11.92 11.80 -21.34
CA LEU A 136 12.47 10.45 -21.13
C LEU A 136 13.22 10.39 -19.80
N ILE A 137 13.08 9.28 -19.07
CA ILE A 137 13.73 9.08 -17.78
C ILE A 137 14.94 8.18 -17.98
N TRP A 138 16.10 8.66 -17.53
CA TRP A 138 17.39 8.00 -17.63
C TRP A 138 18.02 7.90 -16.24
N PHE A 139 19.14 7.21 -16.12
CA PHE A 139 19.99 7.33 -14.94
C PHE A 139 20.69 8.70 -14.95
N TRP A 140 20.95 9.23 -13.75
CA TRP A 140 21.67 10.47 -13.56
C TRP A 140 23.11 10.31 -14.07
N GLU A 141 23.43 11.05 -15.12
CA GLU A 141 24.80 11.23 -15.59
C GLU A 141 25.37 12.34 -14.71
N GLY A 142 26.32 12.01 -13.82
CA GLY A 142 26.91 12.94 -12.82
C GLY A 142 27.21 14.35 -13.34
N SER A 143 27.23 15.33 -12.43
CA SER A 143 27.43 16.77 -12.74
C SER A 143 28.72 17.04 -13.49
#